data_AF-A0A0F5P7W1-F1
#
_entry.id   AF-A0A0F5P7W1-F1
#
_cell.length_a   1.000
_cell.length_b   1.000
_cell.length_c   1.000
_cell.angle_alpha   90.00
_cell.angle_beta   90.00
_cell.angle_gamma   90.00
#
_symmetry.space_group_name_H-M   'P 1'
#
loop_
_entity.id
_entity.type
_entity.pdbx_description
1 polymer ?
#
loop_
_entity_poly.entity_id
_entity_poly.type
_entity_poly.pdbx_seq_one_letter_code
_entity_poly.pdbx_strand_id
1 'polypeptide(L)'
;MPNPESDAAVARGLEVVGKVYGPDVRDAAAGRLSNPQTRETIAHLMGEIWTRPQLSVRDRRMLILGLSATLSDADTIRIIITGAILNNELTEEELDEIPLFLSFYAGWGKAGALNRGIAEAREATADLRRERAQAAAAKDSGQHESGTSE
;
A
#
# COMPACT_ATOMS: atom_id res chain seq x y z
N MET A 1 -17.47 0.40 -27.57
CA MET A 1 -18.27 0.98 -26.47
C MET A 1 -17.60 0.62 -25.15
N PRO A 2 -17.67 1.46 -24.10
CA PRO A 2 -17.22 1.07 -22.76
C PRO A 2 -17.98 -0.20 -22.32
N ASN A 3 -17.27 -1.19 -21.78
CA ASN A 3 -17.91 -2.39 -21.23
C ASN A 3 -18.41 -2.06 -19.81
N PRO A 4 -19.73 -2.04 -19.54
CA PRO A 4 -20.26 -1.67 -18.23
C PRO A 4 -19.80 -2.60 -17.10
N GLU A 5 -19.53 -3.87 -17.37
CA GLU A 5 -18.94 -4.78 -16.38
C GLU A 5 -17.49 -4.38 -16.04
N SER A 6 -16.72 -3.93 -17.04
CA SER A 6 -15.36 -3.42 -16.86
C SER A 6 -15.35 -2.13 -16.04
N ASP A 7 -16.31 -1.24 -16.25
CA ASP A 7 -16.38 0.03 -15.52
C ASP A 7 -16.79 -0.17 -14.04
N ALA A 8 -17.72 -1.10 -13.78
CA ALA A 8 -18.06 -1.50 -12.41
C ALA A 8 -16.87 -2.16 -11.68
N ALA A 9 -16.07 -2.97 -12.39
CA ALA A 9 -14.85 -3.56 -11.84
C ALA A 9 -13.79 -2.49 -11.51
N VAL A 10 -13.61 -1.49 -12.38
CA VAL A 10 -12.71 -0.35 -12.11
C VAL A 10 -13.13 0.42 -10.86
N ALA A 11 -14.43 0.69 -10.69
CA ALA A 11 -14.93 1.41 -9.51
C ALA A 11 -14.63 0.65 -8.21
N ARG A 12 -14.90 -0.66 -8.16
CA ARG A 12 -14.53 -1.52 -7.02
C ARG A 12 -13.02 -1.52 -6.77
N GLY A 13 -12.23 -1.61 -7.84
CA GLY A 13 -10.77 -1.61 -7.75
C GLY A 13 -10.22 -0.34 -7.12
N LEU A 14 -10.72 0.83 -7.52
CA LEU A 14 -10.32 2.10 -6.92
C LEU A 14 -10.72 2.20 -5.45
N GLU A 15 -11.90 1.68 -5.07
CA GLU A 15 -12.30 1.61 -3.67
C GLU A 15 -11.32 0.76 -2.85
N VAL A 16 -10.94 -0.41 -3.35
CA VAL A 16 -9.96 -1.30 -2.71
C VAL A 16 -8.60 -0.64 -2.61
N VAL A 17 -8.10 -0.01 -3.67
CA VAL A 17 -6.82 0.73 -3.62
C VAL A 17 -6.86 1.83 -2.58
N GLY A 18 -7.95 2.58 -2.50
CA GLY A 18 -8.14 3.62 -1.48
C GLY A 18 -8.07 3.08 -0.05
N LYS A 19 -8.67 1.90 0.19
CA LYS A 19 -8.60 1.23 1.50
C LYS A 19 -7.22 0.67 1.80
N VAL A 20 -6.55 0.04 0.83
CA VAL A 20 -5.30 -0.71 1.05
C VAL A 20 -4.07 0.19 1.04
N TYR A 21 -4.05 1.23 0.21
CA TYR A 21 -2.89 2.09 -0.03
C TYR A 21 -3.15 3.58 0.21
N GLY A 22 -4.40 3.96 0.52
CA GLY A 22 -4.78 5.33 0.83
C GLY A 22 -5.30 6.12 -0.38
N PRO A 23 -5.91 7.29 -0.11
CA PRO A 23 -6.58 8.11 -1.13
C PRO A 23 -5.61 8.65 -2.19
N ASP A 24 -4.38 9.00 -1.80
CA ASP A 24 -3.38 9.55 -2.73
C ASP A 24 -3.02 8.54 -3.83
N VAL A 25 -2.87 7.26 -3.46
CA VAL A 25 -2.56 6.17 -4.40
C VAL A 25 -3.77 5.86 -5.29
N ARG A 26 -4.98 5.88 -4.72
CA ARG A 26 -6.23 5.74 -5.48
C ARG A 26 -6.34 6.81 -6.56
N ASP A 27 -6.15 8.07 -6.19
CA ASP A 27 -6.33 9.21 -7.10
C ASP A 27 -5.25 9.19 -8.20
N ALA A 28 -4.01 8.86 -7.84
CA ALA A 28 -2.93 8.66 -8.79
C ALA A 28 -3.19 7.48 -9.76
N ALA A 29 -3.88 6.42 -9.31
CA ALA A 29 -4.28 5.30 -10.17
C ALA A 29 -5.44 5.68 -11.10
N ALA A 30 -6.45 6.40 -10.58
CA ALA A 30 -7.58 6.88 -11.36
C ALA A 30 -7.14 7.79 -12.52
N GLY A 31 -6.14 8.65 -12.28
CA GLY A 31 -5.52 9.49 -13.32
C GLY A 31 -4.75 8.74 -14.40
N ARG A 32 -4.52 7.42 -14.24
CA ARG A 32 -3.71 6.57 -15.14
C ARG A 32 -4.50 5.45 -15.80
N LEU A 33 -5.83 5.48 -15.76
CA LEU A 33 -6.70 4.44 -16.34
C LEU A 33 -6.61 4.30 -17.88
N SER A 34 -6.03 5.27 -18.58
CA SER A 34 -5.73 5.15 -20.02
C SER A 34 -4.59 4.17 -20.31
N ASN A 35 -3.73 3.88 -19.32
CA ASN A 35 -2.68 2.87 -19.44
C ASN A 35 -3.30 1.45 -19.26
N PRO A 36 -3.15 0.54 -20.24
CA PRO A 36 -3.79 -0.78 -20.19
C PRO A 36 -3.40 -1.61 -18.96
N GLN A 37 -2.12 -1.60 -18.57
CA GLN A 37 -1.63 -2.32 -17.40
C GLN A 37 -2.24 -1.78 -16.10
N THR A 38 -2.35 -0.45 -15.97
CA THR A 38 -3.00 0.19 -14.82
C THR A 38 -4.47 -0.18 -14.79
N ARG A 39 -5.17 -0.07 -15.92
CA ARG A 39 -6.58 -0.44 -15.99
C ARG A 39 -6.82 -1.89 -15.59
N GLU A 40 -6.01 -2.83 -16.08
CA GLU A 40 -6.12 -4.25 -15.73
C GLU A 40 -5.83 -4.50 -14.24
N THR A 41 -4.81 -3.85 -13.71
CA THR A 41 -4.48 -3.91 -12.27
C THR A 41 -5.65 -3.42 -11.41
N ILE A 42 -6.31 -2.33 -11.82
CA ILE A 42 -7.44 -1.79 -11.06
C ILE A 42 -8.68 -2.65 -11.25
N ALA A 43 -9.08 -2.96 -12.48
CA ALA A 43 -10.31 -3.68 -12.76
C ALA A 43 -10.26 -5.13 -12.23
N HIS A 44 -9.23 -5.88 -12.61
CA HIS A 44 -9.18 -7.30 -12.32
C HIS A 44 -8.49 -7.59 -10.98
N LEU A 45 -7.22 -7.21 -10.82
CA LEU A 45 -6.48 -7.52 -9.60
C LEU A 45 -7.16 -6.89 -8.37
N MET A 46 -7.40 -5.58 -8.39
CA MET A 46 -7.98 -4.90 -7.23
C MET A 46 -9.50 -5.06 -7.16
N GLY A 47 -10.21 -5.00 -8.29
CA GLY A 47 -11.68 -5.06 -8.35
C GLY A 47 -12.29 -6.46 -8.21
N GLU A 48 -11.52 -7.53 -8.45
CA GLU A 48 -12.03 -8.92 -8.42
C GLU A 48 -11.21 -9.86 -7.53
N ILE A 49 -9.87 -9.75 -7.49
CA ILE A 49 -9.04 -10.69 -6.74
C ILE A 49 -8.86 -10.24 -5.28
N TRP A 50 -8.58 -8.97 -5.04
CA TRP A 50 -8.41 -8.42 -3.69
C TRP A 50 -9.74 -8.23 -2.95
N THR A 51 -10.88 -8.25 -3.64
CA THR A 51 -12.22 -8.22 -3.04
C THR A 51 -12.70 -9.57 -2.50
N ARG A 52 -12.02 -10.67 -2.84
CA ARG A 52 -12.40 -12.03 -2.40
C ARG A 52 -12.30 -12.20 -0.88
N PRO A 53 -13.27 -12.80 -0.19
CA PRO A 53 -13.29 -12.84 1.27
C PRO A 53 -12.45 -13.96 1.90
N GLN A 54 -11.90 -14.89 1.12
CA GLN A 54 -11.26 -16.10 1.66
C GLN A 54 -9.93 -15.83 2.38
N LEU A 55 -9.28 -14.70 2.10
CA LEU A 55 -8.08 -14.25 2.78
C LEU A 55 -8.33 -12.82 3.27
N SER A 56 -7.73 -12.44 4.39
CA SER A 56 -7.68 -11.03 4.78
C SER A 56 -6.67 -10.26 3.91
N VAL A 57 -6.64 -8.93 4.04
CA VAL A 57 -5.57 -8.12 3.42
C VAL A 57 -4.21 -8.51 4.03
N ARG A 58 -4.15 -8.65 5.36
CA ARG A 58 -2.97 -9.12 6.08
C ARG A 58 -2.44 -10.45 5.53
N ASP A 59 -3.30 -11.45 5.34
CA ASP A 59 -2.86 -12.76 4.83
C ASP A 59 -2.28 -12.66 3.42
N ARG A 60 -2.89 -11.84 2.54
CA ARG A 60 -2.35 -11.59 1.20
C ARG A 60 -0.99 -10.93 1.27
N ARG A 61 -0.80 -9.95 2.15
CA ARG A 61 0.50 -9.30 2.34
C ARG A 61 1.57 -10.30 2.77
N MET A 62 1.25 -11.19 3.71
CA MET A 62 2.19 -12.22 4.16
C MET A 62 2.61 -13.15 3.02
N LEU A 63 1.66 -13.59 2.19
CA LEU A 63 1.96 -14.40 1.00
C LEU A 63 2.85 -13.66 0.00
N ILE A 64 2.54 -12.39 -0.28
CA ILE A 64 3.31 -11.57 -1.21
C ILE A 64 4.71 -11.31 -0.64
N LEU A 65 4.87 -11.00 0.65
CA LEU A 65 6.17 -10.78 1.28
C LEU A 65 7.07 -12.01 1.21
N GLY A 66 6.51 -13.20 1.48
CA GLY A 66 7.23 -14.46 1.32
C GLY A 66 7.73 -14.64 -0.12
N LEU A 67 6.88 -14.38 -1.11
CA LEU A 67 7.25 -14.47 -2.52
C LEU A 67 8.30 -13.40 -2.91
N SER A 68 8.05 -12.13 -2.58
CA SER A 68 8.93 -11.01 -2.94
C SER A 68 10.31 -11.12 -2.31
N ALA A 69 10.41 -11.67 -1.08
CA ALA A 69 11.70 -12.00 -0.48
C ALA A 69 12.47 -13.01 -1.33
N THR A 70 11.79 -14.02 -1.89
CA THR A 70 12.45 -15.02 -2.75
C THR A 70 12.85 -14.50 -4.12
N LEU A 71 12.11 -13.51 -4.64
CA LEU A 71 12.31 -12.88 -5.94
C LEU A 71 13.23 -11.64 -5.88
N SER A 72 13.62 -11.20 -4.69
CA SER A 72 14.38 -9.95 -4.46
C SER A 72 13.68 -8.71 -5.04
N ASP A 73 12.36 -8.68 -4.99
CA ASP A 73 11.53 -7.59 -5.52
C ASP A 73 11.37 -6.47 -4.47
N ALA A 74 12.36 -5.57 -4.42
CA ALA A 74 12.44 -4.49 -3.43
C ALA A 74 11.26 -3.51 -3.52
N ASP A 75 10.76 -3.23 -4.73
CA ASP A 75 9.64 -2.31 -4.92
C ASP A 75 8.34 -2.88 -4.35
N THR A 76 8.05 -4.15 -4.62
CA THR A 76 6.88 -4.82 -4.04
C THR A 76 7.02 -4.94 -2.52
N ILE A 77 8.20 -5.29 -2.01
CA ILE A 77 8.47 -5.35 -0.56
C ILE A 77 8.07 -4.02 0.09
N ARG A 78 8.60 -2.91 -0.41
CA ARG A 78 8.32 -1.56 0.11
C ARG A 78 6.83 -1.22 0.07
N ILE A 79 6.15 -1.44 -1.07
CA ILE A 79 4.71 -1.17 -1.22
C ILE A 79 3.88 -1.98 -0.20
N ILE A 80 4.20 -3.26 -0.05
CA ILE A 80 3.45 -4.16 0.83
C ILE A 80 3.68 -3.85 2.30
N ILE A 81 4.90 -3.50 2.72
CA ILE A 81 5.17 -3.15 4.13
C ILE A 81 4.60 -1.78 4.47
N THR A 82 4.79 -0.76 3.62
CA THR A 82 4.22 0.58 3.86
C THR A 82 2.71 0.50 4.08
N GLY A 83 1.99 -0.22 3.21
CA GLY A 83 0.55 -0.39 3.41
C GLY A 83 0.21 -1.21 4.66
N ALA A 84 1.03 -2.20 5.05
CA ALA A 84 0.79 -2.97 6.27
C ALA A 84 0.91 -2.09 7.52
N ILE A 85 1.96 -1.25 7.58
CA ILE A 85 2.20 -0.32 8.68
C ILE A 85 1.11 0.77 8.74
N LEU A 86 0.71 1.31 7.59
CA LEU A 86 -0.32 2.37 7.54
C LEU A 86 -1.70 1.88 7.97
N ASN A 87 -2.00 0.60 7.75
CA ASN A 87 -3.28 -0.01 8.13
C ASN A 87 -3.21 -0.78 9.47
N ASN A 88 -2.09 -0.71 10.19
CA ASN A 88 -1.83 -1.44 11.43
C ASN A 88 -2.08 -2.96 11.29
N GLU A 89 -1.69 -3.53 10.16
CA GLU A 89 -1.93 -4.93 9.82
C GLU A 89 -0.82 -5.86 10.28
N LEU A 90 0.37 -5.34 10.56
CA LEU A 90 1.54 -6.08 11.09
C LEU A 90 2.13 -5.27 12.25
N THR A 91 2.54 -5.96 13.32
CA THR A 91 3.27 -5.31 14.43
C THR A 91 4.76 -5.18 14.12
N GLU A 92 5.47 -4.37 14.91
CA GLU A 92 6.91 -4.22 14.75
C GLU A 92 7.66 -5.53 15.02
N GLU A 93 7.21 -6.30 16.01
CA GLU A 93 7.77 -7.61 16.34
C GLU A 93 7.55 -8.62 15.21
N GLU A 94 6.38 -8.58 14.56
CA GLU A 94 6.11 -9.44 13.41
C GLU A 94 6.98 -9.06 12.21
N LEU A 95 7.19 -7.77 11.97
CA LEU A 95 8.09 -7.29 10.92
C LEU A 95 9.54 -7.71 11.16
N ASP A 96 9.98 -7.80 12.42
CA ASP A 96 11.33 -8.28 12.74
C ASP A 96 11.43 -9.82 12.65
N GLU A 97 10.38 -10.55 13.01
CA GLU A 97 10.36 -12.02 13.01
C GLU A 97 10.30 -12.62 11.59
N ILE A 98 9.58 -12.00 10.65
CA ILE A 98 9.42 -12.51 9.28
C ILE A 98 10.78 -12.74 8.57
N PRO A 99 11.69 -11.75 8.47
CA PRO A 99 12.99 -11.97 7.84
C PRO A 99 13.87 -12.93 8.63
N LEU A 100 13.75 -12.98 9.97
CA LEU A 100 14.46 -13.98 10.78
C LEU A 100 14.03 -15.39 10.38
N PHE A 101 12.72 -15.65 10.35
CA PHE A 101 12.17 -16.95 9.96
C PHE A 101 12.56 -17.32 8.52
N LEU A 102 12.42 -16.38 7.57
CA LEU A 102 12.77 -16.61 6.17
C LEU A 102 14.27 -16.82 5.95
N SER A 103 15.15 -16.41 6.87
CA SER A 103 16.59 -16.70 6.76
C SER A 103 16.88 -18.21 6.75
N PHE A 104 16.05 -19.01 7.42
CA PHE A 104 16.20 -20.46 7.49
C PHE A 104 15.63 -21.20 6.26
N TYR A 105 14.72 -20.58 5.50
CA TYR A 105 14.04 -21.23 4.36
C TYR A 105 14.40 -20.64 3.00
N ALA A 106 14.62 -19.32 2.93
CA ALA A 106 15.01 -18.60 1.72
C ALA A 106 16.50 -18.22 1.70
N GLY A 107 17.20 -18.36 2.82
CA GLY A 107 18.61 -18.02 2.99
C GLY A 107 18.83 -16.57 3.41
N TRP A 108 19.89 -16.35 4.19
CA TRP A 108 20.26 -15.06 4.79
C TRP A 108 20.38 -13.89 3.80
N GLY A 109 20.84 -14.14 2.57
CA GLY A 109 20.96 -13.07 1.57
C GLY A 109 19.61 -12.48 1.16
N LYS A 110 18.63 -13.34 0.88
CA LYS A 110 17.28 -12.97 0.46
C LYS A 110 16.48 -12.38 1.62
N ALA A 111 16.56 -13.01 2.78
CA ALA A 111 15.95 -12.50 4.00
C ALA A 111 16.56 -11.16 4.45
N GLY A 112 17.88 -10.97 4.28
CA GLY A 112 18.54 -9.70 4.53
C GLY A 112 18.07 -8.58 3.59
N ALA A 113 17.72 -8.90 2.34
CA ALA A 113 17.10 -7.94 1.43
C ALA A 113 15.68 -7.54 1.88
N LEU A 114 14.89 -8.50 2.35
CA LEU A 114 13.59 -8.22 2.97
C LEU A 114 13.75 -7.30 4.19
N ASN A 115 14.69 -7.61 5.08
CA ASN A 115 14.94 -6.80 6.27
C ASN A 115 15.29 -5.34 5.95
N ARG A 116 16.10 -5.10 4.90
CA ARG A 116 16.38 -3.74 4.43
C ARG A 116 15.12 -3.04 3.90
N GLY A 117 14.30 -3.73 3.11
CA GLY A 117 13.04 -3.17 2.62
C GLY A 117 12.04 -2.83 3.74
N ILE A 118 12.06 -3.58 4.85
CA ILE A 118 11.29 -3.25 6.07
C ILE A 118 11.79 -1.95 6.70
N ALA A 119 13.10 -1.78 6.85
CA ALA A 119 13.66 -0.53 7.37
C ALA A 119 13.31 0.67 6.47
N GLU A 120 13.48 0.55 5.16
CA GLU A 120 13.13 1.61 4.20
C GLU A 120 11.62 1.95 4.25
N ALA A 121 10.75 0.95 4.36
CA ALA A 121 9.32 1.18 4.47
C ALA A 121 8.91 1.85 5.79
N ARG A 122 9.60 1.54 6.91
CA ARG A 122 9.42 2.23 8.20
C ARG A 122 9.76 3.71 8.08
N GLU A 123 10.91 4.02 7.49
CA GLU A 123 11.35 5.41 7.25
C GLU A 123 10.35 6.17 6.37
N ALA A 124 10.00 5.61 5.20
CA ALA A 124 9.03 6.21 4.30
C ALA A 124 7.66 6.43 4.96
N THR A 125 7.22 5.50 5.82
CA THR A 125 5.96 5.65 6.55
C THR A 125 6.03 6.75 7.61
N ALA A 126 7.19 6.90 8.27
CA ALA A 126 7.42 7.99 9.22
C ALA A 126 7.43 9.35 8.52
N ASP A 127 8.05 9.45 7.34
CA ASP A 127 8.01 10.66 6.49
C ASP A 127 6.58 11.03 6.09
N LEU A 128 5.82 10.08 5.55
CA LEU A 128 4.42 10.30 5.16
C LEU A 128 3.57 10.78 6.34
N ARG A 129 3.78 10.22 7.54
CA ARG A 129 3.07 10.67 8.76
C ARG A 129 3.46 12.10 9.13
N ARG A 130 4.74 12.48 9.03
CA ARG A 130 5.21 13.85 9.28
C ARG A 130 4.61 14.83 8.29
N GLU A 131 4.68 14.53 6.99
CA GLU A 131 4.14 15.38 5.94
C GLU A 131 2.62 15.61 6.11
N ARG A 132 1.88 14.54 6.41
CA ARG A 132 0.43 14.64 6.68
C ARG A 132 0.12 15.50 7.91
N ALA A 133 0.91 15.38 8.98
CA ALA A 133 0.75 16.19 10.17
C ALA A 133 1.04 17.68 9.89
N GLN A 134 2.09 17.98 9.13
CA GLN A 134 2.42 19.35 8.71
C GLN A 134 1.34 19.96 7.81
N ALA A 135 0.84 19.19 6.82
CA ALA A 135 -0.22 19.63 5.94
C ALA A 135 -1.55 19.89 6.69
N ALA A 136 -1.85 19.08 7.72
CA ALA A 136 -3.01 19.30 8.58
C ALA A 136 -2.86 20.59 9.41
N ALA A 137 -1.69 20.81 10.03
CA ALA A 137 -1.41 22.02 10.79
C ALA A 137 -1.50 23.29 9.93
N ALA A 138 -0.98 23.27 8.70
CA ALA A 138 -1.04 24.39 7.77
C ALA A 138 -2.48 24.73 7.33
N LYS A 139 -3.34 23.72 7.18
CA LYS A 139 -4.77 23.92 6.85
C LYS A 139 -5.54 24.54 8.03
N ASP A 140 -5.23 24.14 9.25
CA ASP A 140 -5.86 24.68 10.47
C ASP A 140 -5.48 26.16 10.70
N SER A 141 -4.20 26.51 10.52
CA SER A 141 -3.74 27.90 10.62
C SER A 141 -4.34 28.82 9.55
N GLY A 142 -4.55 28.33 8.32
CA GLY A 142 -5.15 29.11 7.23
C GLY A 142 -6.66 29.34 7.38
N GLN A 143 -7.37 28.49 8.13
CA GLN A 143 -8.79 28.68 8.42
C GLN A 143 -9.03 29.76 9.48
N HIS A 144 -8.12 29.91 10.45
CA HIS A 144 -8.22 30.93 11.51
C HIS A 144 -8.05 32.38 10.99
N GLU A 145 -7.23 32.60 9.96
CA GLU A 145 -7.00 33.95 9.40
C GLU A 145 -8.17 34.46 8.53
N SER A 146 -9.01 33.56 8.00
CA SER A 146 -10.13 33.90 7.12
C SER A 146 -11.43 34.34 7.84
N GLY A 147 -11.48 34.25 9.17
CA GLY A 147 -12.68 34.50 9.98
C GLY A 147 -12.77 35.85 10.69
N THR A 148 -11.84 36.79 10.47
CA THR A 148 -11.72 38.02 11.29
C THR A 148 -12.08 39.33 10.58
N SER A 149 -12.79 39.26 9.44
CA SER A 149 -13.23 40.45 8.71
C SER A 149 -14.76 40.50 8.62
N GLU A 150 -15.42 40.99 9.67
CA GLU A 150 -16.75 41.60 9.64
C GLU A 150 -16.69 43.00 10.26
#